data_AF-A0A0D9NKJ6-F1
#
_entry.id   AF-A0A0D9NKJ6-F1
#
_cell.length_a   1.000
_cell.length_b   1.000
_cell.length_c   1.000
_cell.angle_alpha   90.00
_cell.angle_beta   90.00
_cell.angle_gamma   90.00
#
_symmetry.space_group_name_H-M   'P 1'
#
loop_
_entity.id
_entity.type
_entity.pdbx_description
1 polymer ?
#
loop_
_entity_poly.entity_id
_entity_poly.type
_entity_poly.pdbx_seq_one_letter_code
_entity_poly.pdbx_strand_id
1 'polypeptide(L)'
;MYEKLHGLLQAADEADAKQVFEKIRRGVDIGSILVQSKETSATTPPGTASDDSPSSCFQQLRSWKHCRPAPRNNRLAPDTDQSTILTLPPRPLDAYVSHWHQDRWTQIGWTKAHIHHLIDAIFSWDYLPFSLLSHDLFLQSFYSDSSQFCSSALVCAILALACRLVNEDKDELEVLPSGWIGSKTFFNQANAKLHEHRSKILPDIQAIGVLSLYHLRCGQEAKAQEYAENFMANIKEYYNPDSSVRNKGEQYERVLDITYCGAVSLSRMLLLTTGRVFTIQLSTAQAHVSILNTLHPIMQTRNGGRGSSPALTPGGRNLQMLSMQFISGKIFELTEWVYNFIALARSSIRSGSGNARAFYKKCLDWYKELFAYAESDCGRTPFVLFAHIYYHYCLLCAFRPLIGKDMGRTDIRPFTICKETAQSVLALTQSYDDLFTLRRVSGLMPYFVCTAGMLGLSMETEGRSMSSVHLRLQHTAQEDEMMAVQQSPSPDHGNLRTASPYITMSATDHARLLLTKMGSAHPAANIARNQL
;
A
#
# COMPACT_ATOMS: atom_id res chain seq x y z
N MET A 1 33.63 -1.15 46.19
CA MET A 1 33.08 -1.71 44.93
C MET A 1 32.82 -0.60 43.92
N TYR A 2 32.10 0.46 44.30
CA TYR A 2 31.85 1.64 43.47
C TYR A 2 33.10 2.40 43.01
N GLU A 3 34.16 2.52 43.83
CA GLU A 3 35.43 3.13 43.37
C GLU A 3 36.11 2.35 42.24
N LYS A 4 36.00 1.01 42.26
CA LYS A 4 36.57 0.15 41.20
C LYS A 4 35.76 0.26 39.89
N LEU A 5 34.44 0.41 40.01
CA LEU A 5 33.56 0.67 38.86
C LEU A 5 33.84 2.05 38.25
N HIS A 6 34.07 3.07 39.09
CA HIS A 6 34.45 4.40 38.63
C HIS A 6 35.80 4.39 37.91
N GLY A 7 36.81 3.69 38.44
CA GLY A 7 38.10 3.52 37.76
C GLY A 7 37.99 2.78 36.41
N LEU A 8 37.09 1.79 36.32
CA LEU A 8 36.81 1.07 35.07
C LEU A 8 36.15 1.98 34.03
N LEU A 9 35.18 2.80 34.42
CA LEU A 9 34.52 3.75 33.52
C LEU A 9 35.42 4.90 33.07
N GLN A 10 36.40 5.30 33.89
CA GLN A 10 37.40 6.30 33.49
C GLN A 10 38.42 5.77 32.47
N ALA A 11 38.69 4.47 32.48
CA ALA A 11 39.65 3.83 31.58
C ALA A 11 39.01 3.24 30.31
N ALA A 12 37.68 3.09 30.28
CA ALA A 12 36.93 2.51 29.17
C ALA A 12 36.63 3.55 28.07
N ASP A 13 36.53 3.08 26.82
CA ASP A 13 36.04 3.92 25.73
C ASP A 13 34.51 4.10 25.80
N GLU A 14 33.96 4.98 24.95
CA GLU A 14 32.54 5.33 25.01
C GLU A 14 31.61 4.14 24.71
N ALA A 15 32.06 3.17 23.91
CA ALA A 15 31.28 1.99 23.57
C ALA A 15 31.22 1.01 24.75
N ASP A 16 32.37 0.77 25.39
CA ASP A 16 32.50 -0.10 26.56
C ASP A 16 31.80 0.50 27.79
N ALA A 17 31.92 1.81 28.00
CA ALA A 17 31.20 2.52 29.05
C ALA A 17 29.68 2.38 28.88
N LYS A 18 29.16 2.50 27.64
CA LYS A 18 27.73 2.30 27.35
C LYS A 18 27.26 0.87 27.65
N GLN A 19 28.07 -0.15 27.36
CA GLN A 19 27.75 -1.52 27.72
C GLN A 19 27.71 -1.75 29.23
N VAL A 20 28.63 -1.15 29.98
CA VAL A 20 28.64 -1.21 31.45
C VAL A 20 27.38 -0.54 32.03
N PHE A 21 26.98 0.62 31.51
CA PHE A 21 25.74 1.29 31.93
C PHE A 21 24.48 0.50 31.58
N GLU A 22 24.43 -0.16 30.41
CA GLU A 22 23.32 -1.05 30.05
C GLU A 22 23.20 -2.24 31.02
N LYS A 23 24.32 -2.84 31.42
CA LYS A 23 24.32 -3.94 32.41
C LYS A 23 23.82 -3.47 33.78
N ILE A 24 24.21 -2.27 34.22
CA ILE A 24 23.71 -1.68 35.47
C ILE A 24 22.20 -1.40 35.37
N ARG A 25 21.71 -0.84 34.26
CA ARG A 25 20.27 -0.58 34.04
C ARG A 25 19.43 -1.86 34.02
N ARG A 26 20.01 -2.99 33.61
CA ARG A 26 19.38 -4.31 33.64
C ARG A 26 19.43 -4.99 35.01
N GLY A 27 20.01 -4.33 36.03
CA GLY A 27 20.06 -4.83 37.41
C GLY A 27 21.15 -5.87 37.67
N VAL A 28 22.19 -5.94 36.82
CA VAL A 28 23.33 -6.85 37.03
C VAL A 28 24.20 -6.35 38.17
N ASP A 29 24.59 -7.26 39.08
CA ASP A 29 25.43 -6.92 40.24
C ASP A 29 26.82 -6.40 39.84
N ILE A 30 27.29 -5.37 40.55
CA ILE A 30 28.55 -4.67 40.25
C ILE A 30 29.75 -5.60 40.44
N GLY A 31 29.67 -6.57 41.36
CA GLY A 31 30.70 -7.59 41.55
C GLY A 31 30.87 -8.47 40.31
N SER A 32 29.76 -8.86 39.67
CA SER A 32 29.78 -9.66 38.44
C SER A 32 30.31 -8.89 37.23
N ILE A 33 30.01 -7.58 37.13
CA ILE A 33 30.51 -6.71 36.05
C ILE A 33 32.04 -6.58 36.12
N LEU A 34 32.60 -6.43 37.32
CA LEU A 34 34.06 -6.30 37.55
C LEU A 34 34.84 -7.61 37.31
N VAL A 35 34.19 -8.77 37.41
CA VAL A 35 34.80 -10.07 37.10
C VAL A 35 34.83 -10.30 35.60
N GLN A 36 33.73 -10.03 34.89
CA GLN A 36 33.65 -10.19 33.43
C GLN A 36 34.61 -9.27 32.67
N SER A 37 34.88 -8.06 33.19
CA SER A 37 35.83 -7.13 32.56
C SER A 37 37.29 -7.56 32.69
N LYS A 38 37.62 -8.39 33.69
CA LYS A 38 38.97 -8.96 33.84
C LYS A 38 39.23 -10.12 32.88
N GLU A 39 38.18 -10.84 32.49
CA GLU A 39 38.29 -11.98 31.56
C GLU A 39 38.44 -11.53 30.10
N THR A 40 38.03 -10.31 29.74
CA THR A 40 38.10 -9.78 28.37
C THR A 40 39.51 -9.37 27.92
N SER A 41 40.50 -9.38 28.83
CA SER A 41 41.90 -9.07 28.53
C SER A 41 42.71 -10.27 28.01
N ALA A 42 42.11 -11.47 27.91
CA ALA A 42 42.75 -12.67 27.39
C ALA A 42 42.19 -13.06 26.01
N THR A 43 43.07 -13.01 25.02
CA THR A 43 42.94 -13.22 23.57
C THR A 43 42.17 -14.48 23.14
N THR A 44 41.15 -14.35 22.26
CA THR A 44 40.78 -15.35 21.20
C THR A 44 39.76 -14.74 20.20
N PRO A 45 39.71 -15.21 18.91
CA PRO A 45 39.26 -14.44 17.75
C PRO A 45 37.73 -14.44 17.54
N PRO A 46 37.17 -13.50 16.75
CA PRO A 46 35.74 -13.32 16.64
C PRO A 46 35.11 -14.37 15.72
N GLY A 47 34.32 -15.27 16.32
CA GLY A 47 33.27 -16.00 15.63
C GLY A 47 32.14 -15.04 15.25
N THR A 48 31.71 -15.11 14.01
CA THR A 48 30.62 -14.35 13.40
C THR A 48 29.32 -14.54 14.17
N ALA A 49 28.92 -13.51 14.93
CA ALA A 49 27.54 -13.34 15.38
C ALA A 49 26.84 -12.36 14.43
N SER A 50 25.72 -12.80 13.88
CA SER A 50 24.84 -12.06 12.99
C SER A 50 24.27 -10.82 13.68
N ASP A 51 24.57 -9.67 13.10
CA ASP A 51 24.05 -8.36 13.49
C ASP A 51 22.61 -8.23 12.97
N ASP A 52 21.62 -8.49 13.83
CA ASP A 52 20.20 -8.25 13.54
C ASP A 52 19.91 -6.74 13.57
N SER A 53 20.32 -6.07 12.50
CA SER A 53 19.79 -4.75 12.16
C SER A 53 18.29 -4.88 11.85
N PRO A 54 17.42 -3.94 12.25
CA PRO A 54 16.01 -3.97 11.83
C PRO A 54 15.97 -3.97 10.29
N SER A 55 15.39 -5.02 9.70
CA SER A 55 15.33 -5.15 8.24
C SER A 55 14.65 -3.90 7.67
N SER A 56 15.39 -3.08 6.95
CA SER A 56 14.84 -1.89 6.28
C SER A 56 13.84 -2.32 5.20
N CYS A 57 12.69 -1.66 5.11
CA CYS A 57 11.77 -1.84 3.99
C CYS A 57 12.46 -1.47 2.66
N PHE A 58 11.91 -1.95 1.54
CA PHE A 58 12.46 -1.83 0.17
C PHE A 58 13.76 -2.61 -0.09
N GLN A 59 14.25 -3.43 0.84
CA GLN A 59 15.47 -4.23 0.64
C GLN A 59 15.37 -5.14 -0.59
N GLN A 60 14.27 -5.87 -0.72
CA GLN A 60 14.04 -6.80 -1.83
C GLN A 60 13.86 -6.08 -3.17
N LEU A 61 13.35 -4.85 -3.11
CA LEU A 61 13.21 -3.96 -4.25
C LEU A 61 14.57 -3.43 -4.76
N ARG A 62 15.65 -3.47 -3.99
CA ARG A 62 17.00 -3.10 -4.49
C ARG A 62 17.50 -3.97 -5.64
N SER A 63 16.94 -5.18 -5.81
CA SER A 63 17.20 -6.00 -7.00
C SER A 63 16.87 -5.27 -8.31
N TRP A 64 16.02 -4.23 -8.29
CA TRP A 64 15.72 -3.41 -9.46
C TRP A 64 16.92 -2.57 -9.92
N LYS A 65 17.90 -2.31 -9.02
CA LYS A 65 19.17 -1.64 -9.35
C LYS A 65 20.15 -2.51 -10.14
N HIS A 66 19.84 -3.80 -10.35
CA HIS A 66 20.79 -4.79 -10.88
C HIS A 66 20.54 -5.16 -12.36
N CYS A 67 19.65 -4.45 -13.07
CA CYS A 67 19.69 -4.40 -14.53
C CYS A 67 20.86 -3.47 -14.94
N ARG A 68 21.91 -4.01 -15.57
CA ARG A 68 23.20 -3.33 -15.83
C ARG A 68 23.57 -3.42 -17.33
N PRO A 69 24.21 -2.38 -17.91
CA PRO A 69 25.67 -2.15 -17.81
C PRO A 69 26.14 -0.69 -17.52
N ALA A 70 27.08 -0.58 -16.55
CA ALA A 70 28.13 0.43 -16.17
C ALA A 70 28.02 1.99 -16.39
N PRO A 71 28.62 2.83 -15.50
CA PRO A 71 28.01 4.09 -14.99
C PRO A 71 28.82 5.42 -15.10
N ARG A 72 28.18 6.59 -14.84
CA ARG A 72 28.76 7.78 -14.13
C ARG A 72 27.72 8.85 -13.69
N ASN A 73 27.97 9.51 -12.55
CA ASN A 73 27.03 10.30 -11.69
C ASN A 73 26.98 11.82 -11.94
N ASN A 74 25.89 12.50 -11.49
CA ASN A 74 25.90 13.72 -10.63
C ASN A 74 24.49 14.08 -10.07
N ARG A 75 24.43 14.76 -8.91
CA ARG A 75 23.24 15.04 -8.05
C ARG A 75 22.87 16.55 -8.01
N LEU A 76 21.62 16.89 -7.67
CA LEU A 76 21.18 18.16 -7.03
C LEU A 76 19.81 18.03 -6.31
N ALA A 77 19.49 19.01 -5.44
CA ALA A 77 18.59 18.96 -4.27
C ALA A 77 17.15 19.52 -4.49
N PRO A 78 16.18 19.30 -3.58
CA PRO A 78 14.78 19.73 -3.74
C PRO A 78 14.33 20.85 -2.78
N ASP A 79 13.36 21.65 -3.21
CA ASP A 79 12.46 22.45 -2.34
C ASP A 79 11.00 22.10 -2.65
N THR A 80 10.15 22.10 -1.62
CA THR A 80 8.74 21.66 -1.63
C THR A 80 7.85 22.77 -1.08
N ASP A 81 6.66 23.00 -1.65
CA ASP A 81 5.62 23.76 -0.96
C ASP A 81 4.16 23.36 -1.28
N GLN A 82 3.28 23.79 -0.37
CA GLN A 82 1.93 23.33 0.05
C GLN A 82 0.78 23.64 -0.94
N SER A 83 -0.27 22.82 -1.07
CA SER A 83 -1.56 22.84 -0.29
C SER A 83 -2.54 21.93 -1.04
N THR A 84 -3.30 21.00 -0.43
CA THR A 84 -4.70 21.20 0.02
C THR A 84 -4.95 20.34 1.27
N ILE A 85 -5.11 20.97 2.44
CA ILE A 85 -5.31 20.27 3.71
C ILE A 85 -6.82 20.04 3.89
N LEU A 86 -7.25 18.78 3.90
CA LEU A 86 -8.50 18.40 4.56
C LEU A 86 -8.13 18.12 6.02
N THR A 87 -8.16 19.10 6.92
CA THR A 87 -7.93 18.81 8.33
C THR A 87 -9.11 17.98 8.86
N LEU A 88 -8.85 17.03 9.77
CA LEU A 88 -9.91 16.54 10.65
C LEU A 88 -10.67 17.75 11.19
N PRO A 89 -12.02 17.76 11.19
CA PRO A 89 -12.73 18.80 11.87
C PRO A 89 -12.20 18.88 13.32
N PRO A 90 -12.09 20.07 13.92
CA PRO A 90 -11.87 20.16 15.37
C PRO A 90 -12.91 19.24 16.03
N ARG A 91 -12.48 18.51 17.07
CA ARG A 91 -13.24 17.48 17.84
C ARG A 91 -14.74 17.64 17.62
N PRO A 92 -15.52 16.57 17.34
CA PRO A 92 -16.95 16.70 17.12
C PRO A 92 -17.56 17.49 18.28
N LEU A 93 -17.80 18.78 18.04
CA LEU A 93 -18.44 19.69 18.95
C LEU A 93 -19.89 19.25 18.90
N ASP A 94 -20.26 18.41 19.85
CA ASP A 94 -21.62 18.25 20.36
C ASP A 94 -22.70 18.20 19.27
N ALA A 95 -22.84 17.05 18.61
CA ALA A 95 -24.10 16.68 17.98
C ALA A 95 -24.72 15.49 18.74
N TYR A 96 -25.35 15.83 19.88
CA TYR A 96 -26.31 15.07 20.68
C TYR A 96 -25.79 14.01 21.67
N VAL A 97 -25.73 14.46 22.92
CA VAL A 97 -25.66 13.76 24.21
C VAL A 97 -26.87 12.84 24.43
N SER A 98 -27.03 11.82 23.59
CA SER A 98 -27.93 10.71 23.89
C SER A 98 -27.11 9.43 23.99
N HIS A 99 -27.10 8.86 25.20
CA HIS A 99 -26.43 7.62 25.61
C HIS A 99 -26.71 6.42 24.67
N TRP A 100 -27.77 6.52 23.86
CA TRP A 100 -28.18 5.57 22.81
C TRP A 100 -27.27 5.56 21.57
N HIS A 101 -26.42 6.58 21.37
CA HIS A 101 -25.52 6.71 20.21
C HIS A 101 -24.07 6.34 20.53
N GLN A 102 -23.77 5.95 21.77
CA GLN A 102 -22.42 5.57 22.18
C GLN A 102 -22.03 4.23 21.55
N ASP A 103 -20.82 4.19 21.00
CA ASP A 103 -20.26 2.98 20.43
C ASP A 103 -19.89 1.96 21.52
N ARG A 104 -20.39 0.72 21.35
CA ARG A 104 -20.06 -0.42 22.21
C ARG A 104 -18.80 -1.17 21.78
N TRP A 105 -18.36 -0.98 20.54
CA TRP A 105 -17.29 -1.76 19.94
C TRP A 105 -15.91 -1.35 20.46
N THR A 106 -15.66 -0.05 20.62
CA THR A 106 -14.37 0.54 21.03
C THR A 106 -14.37 1.04 22.47
N GLN A 107 -15.54 1.42 23.01
CA GLN A 107 -15.71 1.90 24.39
C GLN A 107 -14.89 3.17 24.75
N ILE A 108 -14.41 3.91 23.75
CA ILE A 108 -13.62 5.15 23.93
C ILE A 108 -14.48 6.39 24.21
N GLY A 109 -15.81 6.25 24.20
CA GLY A 109 -16.74 7.36 24.37
C GLY A 109 -17.12 8.11 23.10
N TRP A 110 -16.76 7.60 21.91
CA TRP A 110 -17.20 8.17 20.63
C TRP A 110 -18.61 7.70 20.24
N THR A 111 -19.29 8.51 19.42
CA THR A 111 -20.59 8.14 18.85
C THR A 111 -20.41 7.25 17.62
N LYS A 112 -21.40 6.39 17.33
CA LYS A 112 -21.39 5.57 16.10
C LYS A 112 -21.29 6.43 14.84
N ALA A 113 -21.88 7.62 14.84
CA ALA A 113 -21.80 8.57 13.72
C ALA A 113 -20.37 9.06 13.47
N HIS A 114 -19.61 9.32 14.54
CA HIS A 114 -18.22 9.75 14.42
C HIS A 114 -17.33 8.63 13.87
N ILE A 115 -17.52 7.39 14.32
CA ILE A 115 -16.82 6.22 13.79
C ILE A 115 -17.18 6.00 12.31
N HIS A 116 -18.45 6.11 11.94
CA HIS A 116 -18.88 6.01 10.54
C HIS A 116 -18.23 7.09 9.67
N HIS A 117 -18.07 8.32 10.16
CA HIS A 117 -17.37 9.36 9.40
C HIS A 117 -15.92 8.98 9.05
N LEU A 118 -15.21 8.31 9.96
CA LEU A 118 -13.86 7.79 9.69
C LEU A 118 -13.84 6.60 8.72
N ILE A 119 -14.89 5.75 8.76
CA ILE A 119 -15.10 4.67 7.79
C ILE A 119 -15.34 5.26 6.39
N ASP A 120 -16.21 6.26 6.28
CA ASP A 120 -16.49 7.01 5.04
C ASP A 120 -15.23 7.69 4.50
N ALA A 121 -14.35 8.17 5.39
CA ALA A 121 -13.06 8.72 4.99
C ALA A 121 -12.18 7.66 4.32
N ILE A 122 -12.02 6.46 4.90
CA ILE A 122 -11.31 5.38 4.21
C ILE A 122 -11.98 5.08 2.87
N PHE A 123 -13.30 4.92 2.85
CA PHE A 123 -14.04 4.53 1.65
C PHE A 123 -13.80 5.49 0.48
N SER A 124 -13.65 6.78 0.77
CA SER A 124 -13.43 7.83 -0.22
C SER A 124 -12.03 7.78 -0.85
N TRP A 125 -11.02 7.26 -0.14
CA TRP A 125 -9.60 7.37 -0.50
C TRP A 125 -8.93 6.03 -0.82
N ASP A 126 -9.26 4.97 -0.08
CA ASP A 126 -8.72 3.62 -0.26
C ASP A 126 -9.80 2.57 -0.01
N TYR A 127 -10.32 1.97 -1.08
CA TYR A 127 -11.34 0.93 -0.98
C TYR A 127 -10.77 -0.47 -0.66
N LEU A 128 -9.44 -0.66 -0.69
CA LEU A 128 -8.83 -1.97 -0.48
C LEU A 128 -9.24 -2.66 0.84
N PRO A 129 -9.35 -1.99 2.00
CA PRO A 129 -9.85 -2.62 3.23
C PRO A 129 -11.25 -3.21 3.08
N PHE A 130 -12.12 -2.54 2.32
CA PHE A 130 -13.49 -2.98 2.06
C PHE A 130 -13.60 -4.01 0.93
N SER A 131 -12.49 -4.35 0.28
CA SER A 131 -12.42 -5.54 -0.58
C SER A 131 -12.16 -6.84 0.20
N LEU A 132 -11.83 -6.73 1.50
CA LEU A 132 -11.60 -7.88 2.40
C LEU A 132 -12.85 -8.30 3.17
N LEU A 133 -13.93 -7.51 3.09
CA LEU A 133 -15.19 -7.71 3.81
C LEU A 133 -16.37 -7.14 3.01
N SER A 134 -17.60 -7.33 3.46
CA SER A 134 -18.77 -6.68 2.84
C SER A 134 -19.11 -5.40 3.59
N HIS A 135 -18.85 -4.24 2.97
CA HIS A 135 -19.04 -2.92 3.58
C HIS A 135 -20.46 -2.72 4.14
N ASP A 136 -21.50 -3.01 3.33
CA ASP A 136 -22.90 -2.84 3.75
C ASP A 136 -23.28 -3.71 4.94
N LEU A 137 -22.91 -5.00 4.91
CA LEU A 137 -23.25 -5.94 5.98
C LEU A 137 -22.46 -5.67 7.26
N PHE A 138 -21.23 -5.19 7.11
CA PHE A 138 -20.44 -4.66 8.21
C PHE A 138 -21.14 -3.45 8.84
N LEU A 139 -21.52 -2.43 8.06
CA LEU A 139 -22.21 -1.24 8.60
C LEU A 139 -23.56 -1.59 9.24
N GLN A 140 -24.35 -2.48 8.61
CA GLN A 140 -25.60 -2.97 9.19
C GLN A 140 -25.36 -3.64 10.55
N SER A 141 -24.33 -4.49 10.64
CA SER A 141 -23.94 -5.17 11.88
C SER A 141 -23.41 -4.19 12.94
N PHE A 142 -22.64 -3.18 12.52
CA PHE A 142 -22.11 -2.11 13.37
C PHE A 142 -23.24 -1.31 14.04
N TYR A 143 -24.25 -0.90 13.27
CA TYR A 143 -25.38 -0.14 13.79
C TYR A 143 -26.32 -0.98 14.66
N SER A 144 -26.54 -2.24 14.29
CA SER A 144 -27.40 -3.17 15.03
C SER A 144 -26.74 -3.85 16.24
N ASP A 145 -25.46 -3.56 16.52
CA ASP A 145 -24.65 -4.24 17.55
C ASP A 145 -24.62 -5.76 17.37
N SER A 146 -24.72 -6.23 16.12
CA SER A 146 -24.66 -7.65 15.76
C SER A 146 -23.21 -8.09 15.55
N SER A 147 -22.85 -9.23 16.11
CA SER A 147 -21.53 -9.85 15.91
C SER A 147 -21.40 -10.67 14.63
N GLN A 148 -22.43 -10.68 13.76
CA GLN A 148 -22.45 -11.51 12.56
C GLN A 148 -21.38 -11.10 11.53
N PHE A 149 -21.27 -9.80 11.25
CA PHE A 149 -20.28 -9.24 10.33
C PHE A 149 -19.48 -8.07 10.93
N CYS A 150 -19.52 -7.90 12.26
CA CYS A 150 -18.80 -6.85 12.98
C CYS A 150 -18.21 -7.41 14.28
N SER A 151 -17.03 -6.93 14.67
CA SER A 151 -16.44 -7.20 15.98
C SER A 151 -15.66 -5.99 16.48
N SER A 152 -15.39 -5.94 17.79
CA SER A 152 -14.55 -4.90 18.39
C SER A 152 -13.16 -4.86 17.76
N ALA A 153 -12.57 -6.03 17.47
CA ALA A 153 -11.27 -6.11 16.80
C ALA A 153 -11.32 -5.48 15.40
N LEU A 154 -12.37 -5.77 14.62
CA LEU A 154 -12.53 -5.23 13.28
C LEU A 154 -12.73 -3.71 13.29
N VAL A 155 -13.61 -3.19 14.14
CA VAL A 155 -13.85 -1.74 14.27
C VAL A 155 -12.56 -1.03 14.68
N CYS A 156 -11.82 -1.57 15.67
CA CYS A 156 -10.54 -1.00 16.08
C CYS A 156 -9.50 -1.05 14.96
N ALA A 157 -9.41 -2.14 14.20
CA ALA A 157 -8.48 -2.25 13.07
C ALA A 157 -8.78 -1.22 11.96
N ILE A 158 -10.06 -1.03 11.62
CA ILE A 158 -10.51 -0.03 10.65
C ILE A 158 -10.19 1.39 11.15
N LEU A 159 -10.45 1.67 12.43
CA LEU A 159 -10.13 2.99 13.02
C LEU A 159 -8.62 3.25 13.09
N ALA A 160 -7.80 2.25 13.38
CA ALA A 160 -6.34 2.38 13.30
C ALA A 160 -5.90 2.80 11.90
N LEU A 161 -6.46 2.15 10.88
CA LEU A 161 -6.18 2.50 9.48
C LEU A 161 -6.70 3.90 9.11
N ALA A 162 -7.90 4.26 9.55
CA ALA A 162 -8.54 5.55 9.28
C ALA A 162 -7.74 6.69 9.90
N CYS A 163 -7.41 6.57 11.18
CA CYS A 163 -6.60 7.56 11.89
C CYS A 163 -5.25 7.76 11.20
N ARG A 164 -4.61 6.67 10.76
CA ARG A 164 -3.35 6.75 10.00
C ARG A 164 -3.52 7.40 8.64
N LEU A 165 -4.70 7.28 8.02
CA LEU A 165 -4.97 7.81 6.68
C LEU A 165 -5.25 9.31 6.75
N VAL A 166 -5.90 9.77 7.81
CA VAL A 166 -6.25 11.18 7.97
C VAL A 166 -5.17 11.98 8.69
N ASN A 167 -4.38 11.36 9.57
CA ASN A 167 -3.31 12.04 10.32
C ASN A 167 -1.96 11.93 9.62
N GLU A 168 -1.36 13.07 9.28
CA GLU A 168 -0.20 13.13 8.39
C GLU A 168 1.14 13.05 9.16
N ASP A 169 1.35 13.71 10.32
CA ASP A 169 2.74 13.86 10.83
C ASP A 169 3.08 13.27 12.23
N LYS A 170 2.11 12.81 13.04
CA LYS A 170 2.36 12.58 14.50
C LYS A 170 1.76 11.30 15.09
N ASP A 171 1.48 10.32 14.26
CA ASP A 171 0.67 9.15 14.61
C ASP A 171 1.43 8.06 15.40
N GLU A 172 2.55 8.43 16.02
CA GLU A 172 3.26 7.60 17.01
C GLU A 172 2.78 7.85 18.45
N LEU A 173 2.08 8.97 18.68
CA LEU A 173 1.54 9.33 19.99
C LEU A 173 0.21 8.64 20.25
N GLU A 174 -0.04 8.21 21.49
CA GLU A 174 -1.34 7.64 21.89
C GLU A 174 -2.47 8.68 21.80
N VAL A 175 -2.14 9.94 22.09
CA VAL A 175 -3.00 11.11 21.90
C VAL A 175 -2.21 12.15 21.10
N LEU A 176 -2.78 12.55 19.97
CA LEU A 176 -2.21 13.56 19.08
C LEU A 176 -2.31 14.96 19.70
N PRO A 177 -1.45 15.92 19.29
CA PRO A 177 -1.55 17.31 19.77
C PRO A 177 -2.90 17.98 19.44
N SER A 178 -3.63 17.46 18.46
CA SER A 178 -5.01 17.86 18.13
C SER A 178 -6.06 17.37 19.14
N GLY A 179 -5.65 16.59 20.15
CA GLY A 179 -6.53 15.95 21.13
C GLY A 179 -7.26 14.71 20.60
N TRP A 180 -6.87 14.21 19.42
CA TRP A 180 -7.37 12.97 18.80
C TRP A 180 -6.60 11.75 19.30
N ILE A 181 -7.26 10.59 19.33
CA ILE A 181 -6.61 9.32 19.65
C ILE A 181 -5.76 8.89 18.44
N GLY A 182 -4.50 8.54 18.67
CA GLY A 182 -3.60 8.06 17.62
C GLY A 182 -3.94 6.65 17.16
N SER A 183 -3.52 6.29 15.94
CA SER A 183 -3.80 4.98 15.35
C SER A 183 -3.28 3.81 16.17
N LYS A 184 -2.16 4.02 16.88
CA LYS A 184 -1.48 2.98 17.67
C LYS A 184 -2.35 2.48 18.82
N THR A 185 -3.16 3.35 19.41
CA THR A 185 -4.10 2.99 20.49
C THR A 185 -5.13 2.00 19.96
N PHE A 186 -5.74 2.30 18.81
CA PHE A 186 -6.69 1.41 18.14
C PHE A 186 -6.03 0.11 17.66
N PHE A 187 -4.80 0.18 17.15
CA PHE A 187 -4.02 -0.99 16.78
C PHE A 187 -3.78 -1.93 17.97
N ASN A 188 -3.36 -1.37 19.11
CA ASN A 188 -3.12 -2.14 20.34
C ASN A 188 -4.43 -2.77 20.84
N GLN A 189 -5.53 -2.02 20.82
CA GLN A 189 -6.85 -2.52 21.22
C GLN A 189 -7.33 -3.65 20.30
N ALA A 190 -7.16 -3.51 18.99
CA ALA A 190 -7.50 -4.57 18.03
C ALA A 190 -6.72 -5.86 18.33
N ASN A 191 -5.40 -5.77 18.51
CA ASN A 191 -4.57 -6.94 18.82
C ASN A 191 -4.91 -7.58 20.16
N ALA A 192 -5.14 -6.78 21.21
CA ALA A 192 -5.59 -7.32 22.50
C ALA A 192 -6.87 -8.15 22.33
N LYS A 193 -7.86 -7.65 21.58
CA LYS A 193 -9.11 -8.36 21.29
C LYS A 193 -8.92 -9.63 20.46
N LEU A 194 -7.98 -9.63 19.52
CA LEU A 194 -7.63 -10.81 18.73
C LEU A 194 -6.91 -11.89 19.56
N HIS A 195 -6.20 -11.51 20.62
CA HIS A 195 -5.53 -12.45 21.53
C HIS A 195 -6.43 -12.99 22.64
N GLU A 196 -7.52 -12.29 22.99
CA GLU A 196 -8.50 -12.73 23.99
C GLU A 196 -9.20 -14.04 23.58
N HIS A 197 -9.45 -14.25 22.27
CA HIS A 197 -10.20 -15.40 21.77
C HIS A 197 -9.31 -16.37 21.00
N ARG A 198 -9.22 -17.63 21.46
CA ARG A 198 -8.45 -18.68 20.75
C ARG A 198 -9.02 -19.00 19.37
N SER A 199 -10.35 -19.08 19.26
CA SER A 199 -11.04 -19.29 17.98
C SER A 199 -11.57 -17.96 17.47
N LYS A 200 -11.20 -17.61 16.24
CA LYS A 200 -11.56 -16.33 15.64
C LYS A 200 -12.86 -16.47 14.83
N ILE A 201 -13.78 -15.54 15.03
CA ILE A 201 -14.96 -15.40 14.17
C ILE A 201 -14.57 -14.67 12.87
N LEU A 202 -15.42 -14.74 11.84
CA LEU A 202 -15.13 -14.13 10.53
C LEU A 202 -14.72 -12.65 10.60
N PRO A 203 -15.39 -11.76 11.38
CA PRO A 203 -14.95 -10.37 11.54
C PRO A 203 -13.55 -10.22 12.15
N ASP A 204 -13.17 -11.09 13.09
CA ASP A 204 -11.83 -11.07 13.69
C ASP A 204 -10.76 -11.49 12.66
N ILE A 205 -11.09 -12.46 11.80
CA ILE A 205 -10.22 -12.85 10.68
C ILE A 205 -10.05 -11.67 9.71
N GLN A 206 -11.13 -10.98 9.36
CA GLN A 206 -11.10 -9.76 8.54
C GLN A 206 -10.25 -8.65 9.18
N ALA A 207 -10.30 -8.51 10.51
CA ALA A 207 -9.49 -7.53 11.24
C ALA A 207 -7.99 -7.77 11.03
N ILE A 208 -7.53 -9.03 11.00
CA ILE A 208 -6.13 -9.37 10.70
C ILE A 208 -5.72 -8.84 9.31
N GLY A 209 -6.59 -8.99 8.31
CA GLY A 209 -6.36 -8.47 6.96
C GLY A 209 -6.24 -6.93 6.94
N VAL A 210 -7.11 -6.23 7.67
CA VAL A 210 -7.03 -4.76 7.80
C VAL A 210 -5.74 -4.32 8.52
N LEU A 211 -5.31 -5.06 9.55
CA LEU A 211 -4.05 -4.78 10.26
C LEU A 211 -2.81 -5.02 9.39
N SER A 212 -2.87 -5.94 8.42
CA SER A 212 -1.82 -6.10 7.41
C SER A 212 -1.65 -4.81 6.58
N LEU A 213 -2.75 -4.21 6.11
CA LEU A 213 -2.74 -2.93 5.40
C LEU A 213 -2.21 -1.78 6.27
N TYR A 214 -2.57 -1.78 7.56
CA TYR A 214 -2.04 -0.83 8.53
C TYR A 214 -0.52 -0.91 8.67
N HIS A 215 0.04 -2.13 8.82
CA HIS A 215 1.49 -2.33 8.91
C HIS A 215 2.21 -1.89 7.63
N LEU A 216 1.61 -2.16 6.46
CA LEU A 216 2.16 -1.70 5.19
C LEU A 216 2.24 -0.17 5.13
N ARG A 217 1.17 0.54 5.57
CA ARG A 217 1.18 2.00 5.67
C ARG A 217 2.21 2.53 6.66
N CYS A 218 2.51 1.76 7.71
CA CYS A 218 3.61 2.06 8.63
C CYS A 218 5.01 1.80 8.03
N GLY A 219 5.12 1.25 6.81
CA GLY A 219 6.39 0.83 6.21
C GLY A 219 6.98 -0.44 6.81
N GLN A 220 6.19 -1.24 7.54
CA GLN A 220 6.62 -2.47 8.22
C GLN A 220 6.29 -3.70 7.38
N GLU A 221 7.01 -3.91 6.27
CA GLU A 221 6.74 -4.96 5.27
C GLU A 221 6.70 -6.37 5.84
N ALA A 222 7.65 -6.73 6.71
CA ALA A 222 7.73 -8.06 7.29
C ALA A 222 6.47 -8.39 8.10
N LYS A 223 6.02 -7.43 8.93
CA LYS A 223 4.78 -7.57 9.70
C LYS A 223 3.55 -7.55 8.81
N ALA A 224 3.51 -6.69 7.80
CA ALA A 224 2.39 -6.69 6.85
C ALA A 224 2.22 -8.06 6.18
N GLN A 225 3.33 -8.70 5.78
CA GLN A 225 3.31 -10.05 5.23
C GLN A 225 2.87 -11.08 6.26
N GLU A 226 3.41 -11.05 7.49
CA GLU A 226 3.02 -11.97 8.57
C GLU A 226 1.52 -11.92 8.84
N TYR A 227 0.94 -10.72 8.96
CA TYR A 227 -0.50 -10.56 9.13
C TYR A 227 -1.29 -11.06 7.91
N ALA A 228 -0.81 -10.84 6.68
CA ALA A 228 -1.48 -11.36 5.48
C ALA A 228 -1.45 -12.90 5.41
N GLU A 229 -0.34 -13.51 5.81
CA GLU A 229 -0.20 -14.98 5.89
C GLU A 229 -1.10 -15.55 6.98
N ASN A 230 -1.14 -14.90 8.16
CA ASN A 230 -2.07 -15.25 9.23
C ASN A 230 -3.53 -15.11 8.79
N PHE A 231 -3.89 -14.02 8.11
CA PHE A 231 -5.22 -13.81 7.56
C PHE A 231 -5.62 -14.95 6.61
N MET A 232 -4.73 -15.29 5.67
CA MET A 232 -4.93 -16.40 4.73
C MET A 232 -5.04 -17.76 5.43
N ALA A 233 -4.21 -18.04 6.44
CA ALA A 233 -4.25 -19.29 7.19
C ALA A 233 -5.57 -19.44 7.98
N ASN A 234 -5.97 -18.40 8.72
CA ASN A 234 -7.19 -18.41 9.52
C ASN A 234 -8.44 -18.52 8.62
N ILE A 235 -8.50 -17.80 7.48
CA ILE A 235 -9.66 -17.94 6.58
C ILE A 235 -9.71 -19.32 5.92
N LYS A 236 -8.57 -19.93 5.57
CA LYS A 236 -8.54 -21.30 5.01
C LYS A 236 -9.05 -22.33 5.99
N GLU A 237 -8.64 -22.23 7.26
CA GLU A 237 -9.14 -23.08 8.33
C GLU A 237 -10.65 -22.88 8.54
N TYR A 238 -11.10 -21.61 8.54
CA TYR A 238 -12.51 -21.25 8.67
C TYR A 238 -13.37 -21.69 7.46
N TYR A 239 -12.78 -21.72 6.27
CA TYR A 239 -13.43 -22.07 5.00
C TYR A 239 -13.54 -23.59 4.78
N ASN A 240 -12.93 -24.44 5.64
CA ASN A 240 -12.91 -25.88 5.44
C ASN A 240 -14.34 -26.48 5.45
N PRO A 241 -14.77 -27.22 4.40
CA PRO A 241 -16.14 -27.75 4.25
C PRO A 241 -16.59 -28.74 5.33
N ASP A 242 -15.67 -29.34 6.08
CA ASP A 242 -16.00 -30.24 7.20
C ASP A 242 -16.39 -29.47 8.49
N SER A 243 -16.24 -28.16 8.50
CA SER A 243 -16.72 -27.31 9.60
C SER A 243 -18.24 -27.15 9.50
N SER A 244 -18.93 -27.14 10.64
CA SER A 244 -20.40 -26.95 10.76
C SER A 244 -20.90 -25.57 10.27
N VAL A 245 -20.07 -24.79 9.58
CA VAL A 245 -20.25 -23.39 9.21
C VAL A 245 -21.16 -23.22 7.99
N ARG A 246 -21.33 -24.25 7.15
CA ARG A 246 -22.05 -24.18 5.86
C ARG A 246 -23.59 -24.11 5.93
N ASN A 247 -24.14 -23.75 7.08
CA ASN A 247 -25.58 -23.66 7.30
C ASN A 247 -26.06 -22.24 7.70
N LYS A 248 -25.25 -21.21 7.41
CA LYS A 248 -25.51 -19.80 7.79
C LYS A 248 -26.17 -18.94 6.70
N GLY A 249 -26.55 -19.54 5.57
CA GLY A 249 -27.29 -18.90 4.48
C GLY A 249 -26.40 -18.26 3.39
N GLU A 250 -26.97 -18.06 2.20
CA GLU A 250 -26.26 -17.60 0.99
C GLU A 250 -25.50 -16.27 1.17
N GLN A 251 -26.06 -15.36 1.96
CA GLN A 251 -25.43 -14.08 2.24
C GLN A 251 -24.12 -14.25 3.02
N TYR A 252 -24.08 -15.17 3.98
CA TYR A 252 -22.88 -15.43 4.77
C TYR A 252 -21.79 -16.09 3.91
N GLU A 253 -22.16 -17.07 3.08
CA GLU A 253 -21.25 -17.72 2.13
C GLU A 253 -20.63 -16.70 1.17
N ARG A 254 -21.42 -15.73 0.67
CA ARG A 254 -20.88 -14.65 -0.17
C ARG A 254 -19.82 -13.81 0.56
N VAL A 255 -20.01 -13.48 1.84
CA VAL A 255 -19.01 -12.72 2.61
C VAL A 255 -17.76 -13.57 2.87
N LEU A 256 -17.92 -14.87 3.10
CA LEU A 256 -16.80 -15.80 3.18
C LEU A 256 -15.98 -15.81 1.89
N ASP A 257 -16.63 -15.92 0.73
CA ASP A 257 -15.99 -15.89 -0.58
C ASP A 257 -15.22 -14.59 -0.83
N ILE A 258 -15.82 -13.44 -0.50
CA ILE A 258 -15.16 -12.12 -0.58
C ILE A 258 -13.90 -12.11 0.29
N THR A 259 -14.02 -12.56 1.54
CA THR A 259 -12.93 -12.55 2.52
C THR A 259 -11.80 -13.48 2.08
N TYR A 260 -12.13 -14.67 1.58
CA TYR A 260 -11.17 -15.64 1.06
C TYR A 260 -10.39 -15.10 -0.14
N CYS A 261 -11.10 -14.54 -1.12
CA CYS A 261 -10.48 -13.90 -2.28
C CYS A 261 -9.61 -12.72 -1.87
N GLY A 262 -10.08 -11.90 -0.93
CA GLY A 262 -9.34 -10.79 -0.35
C GLY A 262 -8.03 -11.23 0.32
N ALA A 263 -8.06 -12.30 1.12
CA ALA A 263 -6.87 -12.82 1.79
C ALA A 263 -5.79 -13.30 0.83
N VAL A 264 -6.20 -14.07 -0.19
CA VAL A 264 -5.28 -14.58 -1.21
C VAL A 264 -4.71 -13.44 -2.05
N SER A 265 -5.56 -12.53 -2.54
CA SER A 265 -5.13 -11.37 -3.33
C SER A 265 -4.22 -10.44 -2.54
N LEU A 266 -4.54 -10.14 -1.28
CA LEU A 266 -3.71 -9.28 -0.43
C LEU A 266 -2.31 -9.88 -0.24
N SER A 267 -2.21 -11.17 0.05
CA SER A 267 -0.92 -11.85 0.17
C SER A 267 -0.11 -11.76 -1.15
N ARG A 268 -0.76 -12.00 -2.30
CA ARG A 268 -0.12 -11.89 -3.62
C ARG A 268 0.28 -10.44 -3.96
N MET A 269 -0.56 -9.46 -3.64
CA MET A 269 -0.24 -8.03 -3.80
C MET A 269 1.02 -7.66 -3.01
N LEU A 270 1.11 -8.04 -1.73
CA LEU A 270 2.28 -7.76 -0.91
C LEU A 270 3.56 -8.42 -1.46
N LEU A 271 3.46 -9.66 -1.96
CA LEU A 271 4.59 -10.34 -2.60
C LEU A 271 5.07 -9.62 -3.87
N LEU A 272 4.15 -9.11 -4.68
CA LEU A 272 4.46 -8.32 -5.88
C LEU A 272 5.08 -6.97 -5.49
N THR A 273 4.45 -6.23 -4.57
CA THR A 273 4.83 -4.85 -4.21
C THR A 273 6.15 -4.76 -3.47
N THR A 274 6.43 -5.71 -2.58
CA THR A 274 7.70 -5.77 -1.86
C THR A 274 8.79 -6.45 -2.69
N GLY A 275 8.48 -7.00 -3.87
CA GLY A 275 9.42 -7.72 -4.72
C GLY A 275 9.85 -9.09 -4.19
N ARG A 276 9.27 -9.56 -3.07
CA ARG A 276 9.55 -10.88 -2.47
C ARG A 276 9.25 -12.04 -3.42
N VAL A 277 8.32 -11.86 -4.36
CA VAL A 277 8.01 -12.82 -5.43
C VAL A 277 9.24 -13.19 -6.29
N PHE A 278 10.23 -12.30 -6.38
CA PHE A 278 11.43 -12.52 -7.18
C PHE A 278 12.55 -13.21 -6.41
N THR A 279 12.52 -13.20 -5.07
CA THR A 279 13.62 -13.70 -4.22
C THR A 279 13.28 -15.03 -3.54
N ILE A 280 12.04 -15.21 -3.08
CA ILE A 280 11.65 -16.39 -2.29
C ILE A 280 11.44 -17.61 -3.21
N GLN A 281 11.86 -18.79 -2.75
CA GLN A 281 11.35 -20.05 -3.30
C GLN A 281 9.87 -20.13 -2.92
N LEU A 282 9.00 -19.76 -3.87
CA LEU A 282 7.55 -19.89 -3.71
C LEU A 282 7.28 -21.35 -3.31
N SER A 283 6.89 -21.58 -2.06
CA SER A 283 6.60 -22.92 -1.59
C SER A 283 5.44 -23.47 -2.43
N THR A 284 5.60 -24.69 -2.93
CA THR A 284 4.68 -25.37 -3.84
C THR A 284 3.25 -25.47 -3.28
N ALA A 285 3.07 -25.32 -1.97
CA ALA A 285 1.79 -25.31 -1.28
C ALA A 285 0.91 -24.05 -1.54
N GLN A 286 1.49 -22.92 -1.95
CA GLN A 286 0.73 -21.70 -2.34
C GLN A 286 0.34 -21.70 -3.84
N ALA A 287 0.91 -22.59 -4.66
CA ALA A 287 0.90 -22.49 -6.11
C ALA A 287 -0.41 -22.91 -6.80
N HIS A 288 -1.39 -23.50 -6.10
CA HIS A 288 -2.55 -24.14 -6.74
C HIS A 288 -3.93 -23.59 -6.37
N VAL A 289 -4.03 -22.53 -5.56
CA VAL A 289 -5.33 -21.92 -5.26
C VAL A 289 -5.64 -20.85 -6.31
N SER A 290 -6.47 -21.21 -7.28
CA SER A 290 -7.09 -20.24 -8.18
C SER A 290 -8.36 -19.71 -7.54
N ILE A 291 -8.41 -18.38 -7.36
CA ILE A 291 -9.57 -17.68 -6.82
C ILE A 291 -10.58 -17.24 -7.89
N LEU A 292 -10.26 -17.45 -9.18
CA LEU A 292 -11.06 -16.93 -10.30
C LEU A 292 -12.50 -17.46 -10.30
N ASN A 293 -12.68 -18.74 -9.95
CA ASN A 293 -14.01 -19.36 -9.88
C ASN A 293 -14.89 -18.75 -8.79
N THR A 294 -14.28 -18.30 -7.68
CA THR A 294 -14.98 -17.64 -6.57
C THR A 294 -15.18 -16.14 -6.84
N LEU A 295 -14.21 -15.48 -7.50
CA LEU A 295 -14.26 -14.05 -7.84
C LEU A 295 -15.34 -13.72 -8.87
N HIS A 296 -15.46 -14.53 -9.92
CA HIS A 296 -16.32 -14.22 -11.06
C HIS A 296 -17.80 -14.06 -10.67
N PRO A 297 -18.41 -14.95 -9.86
CA PRO A 297 -19.77 -14.74 -9.32
C PRO A 297 -19.91 -13.45 -8.50
N ILE A 298 -18.90 -13.08 -7.70
CA ILE A 298 -18.91 -11.84 -6.90
C ILE A 298 -18.99 -10.62 -7.82
N MET A 299 -18.20 -10.61 -8.89
CA MET A 299 -18.16 -9.51 -9.88
C MET A 299 -19.45 -9.42 -10.72
N GLN A 300 -20.15 -10.53 -10.92
CA GLN A 300 -21.38 -10.60 -11.71
C GLN A 300 -22.64 -10.16 -10.98
N THR A 301 -22.57 -9.87 -9.67
CA THR A 301 -23.73 -9.42 -8.87
C THR A 301 -24.40 -8.15 -9.39
N ARG A 302 -23.76 -7.39 -10.28
CA ARG A 302 -24.36 -6.25 -11.00
C ARG A 302 -25.35 -6.66 -12.11
N ASN A 303 -25.24 -7.87 -12.67
CA ASN A 303 -26.07 -8.36 -13.79
C ASN A 303 -27.18 -9.35 -13.37
N GLY A 304 -27.48 -9.45 -12.08
CA GLY A 304 -28.52 -10.35 -11.57
C GLY A 304 -29.94 -9.96 -12.01
N GLY A 305 -30.41 -10.56 -13.10
CA GLY A 305 -31.83 -10.89 -13.30
C GLY A 305 -32.72 -9.78 -13.86
N ARG A 306 -32.98 -9.86 -15.16
CA ARG A 306 -34.14 -9.24 -15.84
C ARG A 306 -35.48 -9.89 -15.41
N GLY A 307 -35.58 -10.36 -14.18
CA GLY A 307 -36.68 -11.16 -13.65
C GLY A 307 -36.98 -10.81 -12.20
N SER A 308 -38.03 -10.02 -12.02
CA SER A 308 -39.00 -10.12 -10.92
C SER A 308 -38.52 -9.77 -9.50
N SER A 309 -38.39 -8.47 -9.19
CA SER A 309 -39.13 -7.87 -8.06
C SER A 309 -39.06 -6.33 -8.10
N PRO A 310 -40.19 -5.59 -8.01
CA PRO A 310 -40.19 -4.13 -8.04
C PRO A 310 -40.18 -3.58 -6.61
N ALA A 311 -39.02 -3.20 -6.08
CA ALA A 311 -38.96 -2.30 -4.93
C ALA A 311 -37.54 -1.73 -4.75
N LEU A 312 -37.47 -0.40 -4.65
CA LEU A 312 -36.31 0.43 -4.33
C LEU A 312 -35.36 0.68 -5.53
N THR A 313 -35.57 1.83 -6.16
CA THR A 313 -34.51 2.53 -6.91
C THR A 313 -33.20 2.48 -6.10
N PRO A 314 -32.10 1.91 -6.63
CA PRO A 314 -30.83 1.92 -5.93
C PRO A 314 -30.43 3.38 -5.70
N GLY A 315 -30.34 3.81 -4.44
CA GLY A 315 -29.76 5.13 -4.14
C GLY A 315 -28.33 5.20 -4.67
N GLY A 316 -27.86 6.41 -5.02
CA GLY A 316 -26.54 6.61 -5.64
C GLY A 316 -25.36 5.97 -4.88
N ARG A 317 -25.44 5.87 -3.53
CA ARG A 317 -24.42 5.21 -2.70
C ARG A 317 -24.31 3.69 -2.93
N ASN A 318 -25.43 2.99 -3.16
CA ASN A 318 -25.41 1.54 -3.41
C ASN A 318 -24.77 1.23 -4.78
N LEU A 319 -25.03 2.07 -5.78
CA LEU A 319 -24.39 1.98 -7.10
C LEU A 319 -22.88 2.22 -7.02
N GLN A 320 -22.46 3.25 -6.28
CA GLN A 320 -21.04 3.54 -6.08
C GLN A 320 -20.32 2.38 -5.37
N MET A 321 -20.91 1.78 -4.33
CA MET A 321 -20.29 0.64 -3.65
C MET A 321 -20.16 -0.58 -4.57
N LEU A 322 -21.22 -0.96 -5.29
CA LEU A 322 -21.17 -2.05 -6.27
C LEU A 322 -20.11 -1.80 -7.34
N SER A 323 -19.91 -0.52 -7.71
CA SER A 323 -18.86 -0.15 -8.66
C SER A 323 -17.45 -0.37 -8.12
N MET A 324 -17.20 -0.01 -6.86
CA MET A 324 -15.91 -0.21 -6.22
C MET A 324 -15.62 -1.70 -5.99
N GLN A 325 -16.64 -2.48 -5.62
CA GLN A 325 -16.52 -3.93 -5.50
C GLN A 325 -16.13 -4.58 -6.84
N PHE A 326 -16.75 -4.19 -7.94
CA PHE A 326 -16.38 -4.68 -9.28
C PHE A 326 -14.92 -4.36 -9.63
N ILE A 327 -14.49 -3.11 -9.41
CA ILE A 327 -13.10 -2.68 -9.65
C ILE A 327 -12.13 -3.48 -8.77
N SER A 328 -12.46 -3.71 -7.50
CA SER A 328 -11.64 -4.54 -6.60
C SER A 328 -11.51 -5.98 -7.10
N GLY A 329 -12.60 -6.57 -7.62
CA GLY A 329 -12.58 -7.90 -8.22
C GLY A 329 -11.74 -7.97 -9.48
N LYS A 330 -11.81 -6.95 -10.34
CA LYS A 330 -10.93 -6.79 -11.51
C LYS A 330 -9.46 -6.71 -11.10
N ILE A 331 -9.15 -5.91 -10.08
CA ILE A 331 -7.79 -5.80 -9.52
C ILE A 331 -7.30 -7.17 -9.04
N PHE A 332 -8.11 -7.91 -8.28
CA PHE A 332 -7.79 -9.27 -7.79
C PHE A 332 -7.56 -10.26 -8.93
N GLU A 333 -8.38 -10.20 -9.99
CA GLU A 333 -8.19 -11.00 -11.21
C GLU A 333 -6.84 -10.70 -11.88
N LEU A 334 -6.46 -9.43 -12.00
CA LEU A 334 -5.17 -9.05 -12.57
C LEU A 334 -4.00 -9.52 -11.69
N THR A 335 -4.10 -9.32 -10.37
CA THR A 335 -3.11 -9.79 -9.39
C THR A 335 -2.87 -11.30 -9.55
N GLU A 336 -3.94 -12.07 -9.72
CA GLU A 336 -3.89 -13.51 -9.93
C GLU A 336 -3.10 -13.89 -11.18
N TRP A 337 -3.43 -13.27 -12.31
CA TRP A 337 -2.79 -13.57 -13.58
C TRP A 337 -1.30 -13.21 -13.55
N VAL A 338 -0.94 -12.06 -12.99
CA VAL A 338 0.44 -11.59 -12.90
C VAL A 338 1.26 -12.49 -11.98
N TYR A 339 0.72 -12.85 -10.82
CA TYR A 339 1.39 -13.75 -9.88
C TYR A 339 1.68 -15.11 -10.53
N ASN A 340 0.66 -15.71 -11.16
CA ASN A 340 0.81 -17.01 -11.83
C ASN A 340 1.78 -16.92 -13.03
N PHE A 341 1.76 -15.83 -13.80
CA PHE A 341 2.69 -15.61 -14.89
C PHE A 341 4.14 -15.55 -14.40
N ILE A 342 4.42 -14.81 -13.32
CA ILE A 342 5.76 -14.71 -12.73
C ILE A 342 6.20 -16.06 -12.17
N ALA A 343 5.30 -16.79 -11.47
CA ALA A 343 5.59 -18.11 -10.93
C ALA A 343 5.98 -19.11 -12.04
N LEU A 344 5.24 -19.12 -13.15
CA LEU A 344 5.52 -19.97 -14.32
C LEU A 344 6.80 -19.55 -15.06
N ALA A 345 7.07 -18.25 -15.18
CA ALA A 345 8.28 -17.74 -15.81
C ALA A 345 9.56 -18.09 -15.03
N ARG A 346 9.45 -18.43 -13.73
CA ARG A 346 10.55 -18.93 -12.89
C ARG A 346 10.79 -20.42 -13.05
N SER A 347 9.74 -21.22 -13.27
CA SER A 347 9.85 -22.68 -13.41
C SER A 347 10.22 -23.13 -14.83
N SER A 348 9.86 -22.35 -15.86
CA SER A 348 10.16 -22.67 -17.26
C SER A 348 11.45 -22.00 -17.74
N ILE A 349 12.50 -22.80 -17.94
CA ILE A 349 13.81 -22.33 -18.45
C ILE A 349 13.78 -22.07 -19.98
N ARG A 350 12.78 -22.59 -20.73
CA ARG A 350 12.88 -22.69 -22.21
C ARG A 350 11.67 -22.29 -23.07
N SER A 351 10.54 -21.81 -22.54
CA SER A 351 9.39 -21.42 -23.38
C SER A 351 8.69 -20.15 -22.87
N GLY A 352 9.22 -18.97 -23.22
CA GLY A 352 8.73 -17.69 -22.72
C GLY A 352 7.99 -16.81 -23.74
N SER A 353 8.33 -16.88 -25.03
CA SER A 353 7.96 -15.82 -25.98
C SER A 353 6.49 -15.84 -26.42
N GLY A 354 5.93 -17.01 -26.74
CA GLY A 354 4.51 -17.18 -27.09
C GLY A 354 3.58 -16.88 -25.91
N ASN A 355 3.94 -17.34 -24.72
CA ASN A 355 3.17 -17.14 -23.49
C ASN A 355 3.16 -15.66 -23.06
N ALA A 356 4.27 -14.94 -23.21
CA ALA A 356 4.34 -13.52 -22.90
C ALA A 356 3.43 -12.66 -23.81
N ARG A 357 3.30 -13.02 -25.09
CA ARG A 357 2.41 -12.34 -26.04
C ARG A 357 0.94 -12.53 -25.69
N ALA A 358 0.53 -13.77 -25.47
CA ALA A 358 -0.84 -14.08 -25.07
C ALA A 358 -1.19 -13.37 -23.75
N PHE A 359 -0.28 -13.39 -22.78
CA PHE A 359 -0.43 -12.68 -21.51
C PHE A 359 -0.56 -11.17 -21.70
N TYR A 360 0.31 -10.54 -22.49
CA TYR A 360 0.24 -9.09 -22.73
C TYR A 360 -1.09 -8.69 -23.37
N LYS A 361 -1.53 -9.41 -24.40
CA LYS A 361 -2.82 -9.18 -25.05
C LYS A 361 -3.98 -9.29 -24.05
N LYS A 362 -3.95 -10.31 -23.19
CA LYS A 362 -4.94 -10.51 -22.12
C LYS A 362 -4.99 -9.30 -21.16
N CYS A 363 -3.84 -8.79 -20.75
CA CYS A 363 -3.77 -7.59 -19.91
C CYS A 363 -4.27 -6.33 -20.63
N LEU A 364 -4.01 -6.18 -21.93
CA LEU A 364 -4.53 -5.04 -22.71
C LEU A 364 -6.06 -5.10 -22.83
N ASP A 365 -6.61 -6.28 -23.10
CA ASP A 365 -8.06 -6.46 -23.21
C ASP A 365 -8.75 -6.23 -21.85
N TRP A 366 -8.16 -6.69 -20.74
CA TRP A 366 -8.60 -6.35 -19.38
C TRP A 366 -8.61 -4.84 -19.12
N TYR A 367 -7.58 -4.12 -19.58
CA TYR A 367 -7.47 -2.68 -19.31
C TYR A 367 -8.52 -1.86 -20.08
N LYS A 368 -8.81 -2.26 -21.32
CA LYS A 368 -9.91 -1.67 -22.12
C LYS A 368 -11.26 -1.83 -21.42
N GLU A 369 -11.53 -3.01 -20.87
CA GLU A 369 -12.76 -3.25 -20.11
C GLU A 369 -12.84 -2.38 -18.86
N LEU A 370 -11.74 -2.25 -18.11
CA LEU A 370 -11.68 -1.36 -16.94
C LEU A 370 -11.94 0.10 -17.33
N PHE A 371 -11.31 0.58 -18.40
CA PHE A 371 -11.51 1.96 -18.89
C PHE A 371 -12.96 2.21 -19.31
N ALA A 372 -13.53 1.33 -20.12
CA ALA A 372 -14.92 1.47 -20.57
C ALA A 372 -15.89 1.54 -19.38
N TYR A 373 -15.63 0.73 -18.35
CA TYR A 373 -16.37 0.75 -17.09
C TYR A 373 -16.17 2.05 -16.30
N ALA A 374 -14.93 2.55 -16.26
CA ALA A 374 -14.58 3.72 -15.50
C ALA A 374 -15.23 5.00 -16.05
N GLU A 375 -15.31 5.10 -17.38
CA GLU A 375 -15.98 6.20 -18.08
C GLU A 375 -17.50 6.17 -17.90
N SER A 376 -18.11 4.98 -17.80
CA SER A 376 -19.57 4.84 -17.73
C SER A 376 -20.17 5.02 -16.33
N ASP A 377 -19.48 4.59 -15.26
CA ASP A 377 -20.17 4.33 -13.99
C ASP A 377 -19.52 4.86 -12.70
N CYS A 378 -18.21 5.12 -12.65
CA CYS A 378 -17.54 5.37 -11.35
C CYS A 378 -16.83 6.72 -11.20
N GLY A 379 -16.93 7.62 -12.19
CA GLY A 379 -16.35 8.97 -12.12
C GLY A 379 -14.83 8.98 -11.89
N ARG A 380 -14.26 10.17 -11.67
CA ARG A 380 -12.84 10.32 -11.31
C ARG A 380 -12.72 10.13 -9.79
N THR A 381 -12.53 8.90 -9.33
CA THR A 381 -12.29 8.60 -7.90
C THR A 381 -10.84 8.21 -7.65
N PRO A 382 -10.32 8.43 -6.42
CA PRO A 382 -8.97 7.99 -6.05
C PRO A 382 -8.72 6.50 -6.30
N PHE A 383 -9.72 5.63 -6.03
CA PHE A 383 -9.58 4.19 -6.19
C PHE A 383 -9.51 3.74 -7.66
N VAL A 384 -10.24 4.40 -8.57
CA VAL A 384 -10.13 4.15 -10.01
C VAL A 384 -8.73 4.50 -10.51
N LEU A 385 -8.21 5.66 -10.09
CA LEU A 385 -6.88 6.09 -10.48
C LEU A 385 -5.79 5.17 -9.90
N PHE A 386 -5.98 4.69 -8.67
CA PHE A 386 -5.18 3.61 -8.10
C PHE A 386 -5.22 2.34 -8.95
N ALA A 387 -6.38 1.92 -9.46
CA ALA A 387 -6.51 0.74 -10.33
C ALA A 387 -5.69 0.90 -11.63
N HIS A 388 -5.71 2.09 -12.25
CA HIS A 388 -4.88 2.40 -13.42
C HIS A 388 -3.38 2.33 -13.09
N ILE A 389 -2.94 2.94 -11.99
CA ILE A 389 -1.54 2.89 -11.55
C ILE A 389 -1.11 1.44 -11.27
N TYR A 390 -1.97 0.68 -10.56
CA TYR A 390 -1.72 -0.71 -10.24
C TYR A 390 -1.61 -1.60 -11.49
N TYR A 391 -2.41 -1.35 -12.52
CA TYR A 391 -2.31 -2.04 -13.80
C TYR A 391 -0.92 -1.93 -14.42
N HIS A 392 -0.42 -0.69 -14.55
CA HIS A 392 0.91 -0.45 -15.12
C HIS A 392 2.01 -1.03 -14.23
N TYR A 393 1.85 -0.94 -12.91
CA TYR A 393 2.75 -1.59 -11.95
C TYR A 393 2.78 -3.12 -12.11
N CYS A 394 1.62 -3.77 -12.27
CA CYS A 394 1.50 -5.20 -12.51
C CYS A 394 2.23 -5.64 -13.78
N LEU A 395 2.10 -4.88 -14.88
CA LEU A 395 2.86 -5.13 -16.11
C LEU A 395 4.36 -4.97 -15.91
N LEU A 396 4.78 -3.93 -15.18
CA LEU A 396 6.17 -3.73 -14.81
C LEU A 396 6.73 -4.95 -14.05
N CYS A 397 5.99 -5.48 -13.07
CA CYS A 397 6.37 -6.70 -12.36
C CYS A 397 6.41 -7.94 -13.26
N ALA A 398 5.44 -8.12 -14.15
CA ALA A 398 5.33 -9.29 -15.02
C ALA A 398 6.47 -9.38 -16.05
N PHE A 399 6.83 -8.25 -16.67
CA PHE A 399 7.81 -8.22 -17.76
C PHE A 399 9.25 -8.05 -17.28
N ARG A 400 9.47 -7.60 -16.04
CA ARG A 400 10.82 -7.46 -15.47
C ARG A 400 11.67 -8.73 -15.56
N PRO A 401 11.20 -9.94 -15.17
CA PRO A 401 12.01 -11.17 -15.27
C PRO A 401 12.39 -11.58 -16.70
N LEU A 402 11.82 -10.93 -17.71
CA LEU A 402 12.07 -11.19 -19.12
C LEU A 402 13.07 -10.21 -19.74
N ILE A 403 13.46 -9.15 -19.01
CA ILE A 403 14.49 -8.22 -19.48
C ILE A 403 15.81 -8.98 -19.68
N GLY A 404 16.41 -8.85 -20.87
CA GLY A 404 17.67 -9.50 -21.24
C GLY A 404 17.54 -10.96 -21.68
N LYS A 405 16.34 -11.56 -21.66
CA LYS A 405 16.10 -12.88 -22.26
C LYS A 405 15.88 -12.74 -23.77
N ASP A 406 16.37 -13.71 -24.54
CA ASP A 406 16.08 -13.79 -25.98
C ASP A 406 14.61 -14.18 -26.18
N MET A 407 13.83 -13.26 -26.74
CA MET A 407 12.40 -13.42 -27.00
C MET A 407 12.11 -13.91 -28.44
N GLY A 408 13.16 -14.26 -29.20
CA GLY A 408 13.05 -14.71 -30.59
C GLY A 408 12.41 -13.65 -31.51
N ARG A 409 11.78 -14.08 -32.61
CA ARG A 409 11.08 -13.20 -33.58
C ARG A 409 9.73 -12.64 -33.07
N THR A 410 9.61 -12.33 -31.78
CA THR A 410 8.39 -11.71 -31.26
C THR A 410 8.48 -10.19 -31.31
N ASP A 411 7.38 -9.53 -31.70
CA ASP A 411 7.27 -8.06 -31.69
C ASP A 411 7.30 -7.44 -30.29
N ILE A 412 7.31 -8.27 -29.23
CA ILE A 412 7.29 -7.83 -27.85
C ILE A 412 8.71 -7.60 -27.38
N ARG A 413 8.96 -6.36 -26.94
CA ARG A 413 10.20 -5.95 -26.30
C ARG A 413 9.92 -5.70 -24.81
N PRO A 414 10.22 -6.66 -23.91
CA PRO A 414 9.92 -6.52 -22.48
C PRO A 414 10.48 -5.25 -21.85
N PHE A 415 11.68 -4.84 -22.26
CA PHE A 415 12.29 -3.59 -21.81
C PHE A 415 11.48 -2.35 -22.21
N THR A 416 10.96 -2.31 -23.44
CA THR A 416 10.09 -1.22 -23.91
C THR A 416 8.80 -1.17 -23.11
N ILE A 417 8.17 -2.31 -22.86
CA ILE A 417 6.97 -2.40 -22.02
C ILE A 417 7.26 -1.87 -20.61
N CYS A 418 8.33 -2.33 -19.97
CA CYS A 418 8.71 -1.87 -18.62
C CYS A 418 9.00 -0.36 -18.57
N LYS A 419 9.63 0.19 -19.62
CA LYS A 419 9.87 1.63 -19.74
C LYS A 419 8.55 2.41 -19.82
N GLU A 420 7.66 2.02 -20.73
CA GLU A 420 6.37 2.69 -20.93
C GLU A 420 5.46 2.57 -19.70
N THR A 421 5.47 1.42 -19.02
CA THR A 421 4.67 1.23 -17.81
C THR A 421 5.22 2.02 -16.63
N ALA A 422 6.54 2.11 -16.45
CA ALA A 422 7.14 2.97 -15.43
C ALA A 422 6.81 4.45 -15.66
N GLN A 423 6.88 4.92 -16.91
CA GLN A 423 6.44 6.28 -17.28
C GLN A 423 4.97 6.51 -16.95
N SER A 424 4.11 5.53 -17.28
CA SER A 424 2.67 5.61 -17.00
C SER A 424 2.38 5.64 -15.50
N VAL A 425 3.09 4.86 -14.69
CA VAL A 425 2.98 4.90 -13.22
C VAL A 425 3.28 6.31 -12.69
N LEU A 426 4.37 6.94 -13.13
CA LEU A 426 4.74 8.28 -12.68
C LEU A 426 3.75 9.35 -13.17
N ALA A 427 3.33 9.29 -14.44
CA ALA A 427 2.37 10.24 -15.01
C ALA A 427 0.97 10.13 -14.38
N LEU A 428 0.48 8.92 -14.12
CA LEU A 428 -0.80 8.71 -13.44
C LEU A 428 -0.73 9.10 -11.96
N THR A 429 0.42 8.88 -11.30
CA THR A 429 0.62 9.36 -9.92
C THR A 429 0.66 10.89 -9.87
N GLN A 430 1.25 11.55 -10.88
CA GLN A 430 1.14 13.00 -11.01
C GLN A 430 -0.31 13.44 -11.20
N SER A 431 -1.07 12.76 -12.06
CA SER A 431 -2.50 13.05 -12.24
C SER A 431 -3.29 12.85 -10.94
N TYR A 432 -2.88 11.89 -10.10
CA TYR A 432 -3.44 11.71 -8.76
C TYR A 432 -3.13 12.91 -7.87
N ASP A 433 -1.89 13.38 -7.86
CA ASP A 433 -1.50 14.59 -7.12
C ASP A 433 -2.30 15.81 -7.55
N ASP A 434 -2.47 16.02 -8.86
CA ASP A 434 -3.17 17.16 -9.42
C ASP A 434 -4.68 17.15 -9.07
N LEU A 435 -5.30 15.98 -8.94
CA LEU A 435 -6.73 15.83 -8.66
C LEU A 435 -7.06 15.72 -7.16
N PHE A 436 -6.20 15.04 -6.39
CA PHE A 436 -6.52 14.62 -5.03
C PHE A 436 -5.41 14.90 -4.02
N THR A 437 -4.26 15.41 -4.45
CA THR A 437 -3.00 15.48 -3.68
C THR A 437 -2.45 14.10 -3.29
N LEU A 438 -1.15 14.04 -3.00
CA LEU A 438 -0.51 12.80 -2.54
C LEU A 438 -0.52 12.60 -1.02
N ARG A 439 -1.30 13.39 -0.29
CA ARG A 439 -1.43 13.27 1.18
C ARG A 439 -2.11 11.97 1.60
N ARG A 440 -3.11 11.53 0.82
CA ARG A 440 -3.94 10.36 1.16
C ARG A 440 -3.92 9.35 0.05
N VAL A 441 -2.87 8.55 0.05
CA VAL A 441 -2.69 7.46 -0.90
C VAL A 441 -2.76 6.11 -0.20
N SER A 442 -3.13 5.09 -0.96
CA SER A 442 -3.01 3.70 -0.51
C SER A 442 -1.57 3.39 -0.10
N GLY A 443 -1.41 2.50 0.88
CA GLY A 443 -0.09 2.08 1.39
C GLY A 443 0.83 1.46 0.35
N LEU A 444 0.28 1.03 -0.78
CA LEU A 444 1.01 0.46 -1.91
C LEU A 444 1.62 1.52 -2.83
N MET A 445 1.10 2.77 -2.83
CA MET A 445 1.53 3.81 -3.78
C MET A 445 3.03 4.13 -3.71
N PRO A 446 3.67 4.27 -2.52
CA PRO A 446 5.10 4.50 -2.45
C PRO A 446 5.94 3.40 -3.11
N TYR A 447 5.45 2.15 -3.09
CA TYR A 447 6.12 1.01 -3.73
C TYR A 447 6.08 1.08 -5.24
N PHE A 448 4.95 1.51 -5.80
CA PHE A 448 4.80 1.66 -7.24
C PHE A 448 5.75 2.73 -7.78
N VAL A 449 5.75 3.91 -7.15
CA VAL A 449 6.60 5.04 -7.53
C VAL A 449 8.08 4.72 -7.33
N CYS A 450 8.45 4.11 -6.20
CA CYS A 450 9.82 3.68 -5.94
C CYS A 450 10.31 2.70 -7.02
N THR A 451 9.47 1.74 -7.40
CA THR A 451 9.81 0.76 -8.44
C THR A 451 10.03 1.40 -9.80
N ALA A 452 9.13 2.31 -10.21
CA ALA A 452 9.28 3.07 -11.45
C ALA A 452 10.54 3.95 -11.44
N GLY A 453 10.80 4.65 -10.32
CA GLY A 453 11.99 5.48 -10.12
C GLY A 453 13.29 4.68 -10.17
N MET A 454 13.34 3.47 -9.60
CA MET A 454 14.54 2.63 -9.67
C MET A 454 14.84 2.14 -11.09
N LEU A 455 13.80 1.88 -11.90
CA LEU A 455 14.00 1.58 -13.32
C LEU A 455 14.54 2.83 -14.06
N GLY A 456 14.00 4.01 -13.77
CA GLY A 456 14.52 5.29 -14.26
C GLY A 456 16.00 5.49 -13.92
N LEU A 457 16.37 5.28 -12.67
CA LEU A 457 17.74 5.40 -12.17
C LEU A 457 18.68 4.40 -12.88
N SER A 458 18.22 3.16 -13.07
CA SER A 458 18.96 2.14 -13.82
C SER A 458 19.21 2.61 -15.26
N MET A 459 18.20 3.19 -15.93
CA MET A 459 18.35 3.72 -17.30
C MET A 459 19.26 4.94 -17.39
N GLU A 460 19.14 5.89 -16.46
CA GLU A 460 19.99 7.09 -16.40
C GLU A 460 21.46 6.71 -16.19
N THR A 461 21.70 5.71 -15.35
CA THR A 461 23.03 5.14 -15.12
C THR A 461 23.59 4.49 -16.40
N GLU A 462 22.73 3.99 -17.29
CA GLU A 462 23.07 3.40 -18.61
C GLU A 462 23.20 4.45 -19.74
N GLY A 463 23.11 5.76 -19.44
CA GLY A 463 23.12 6.82 -20.45
C GLY A 463 21.87 6.84 -21.35
N ARG A 464 20.81 6.11 -20.96
CA ARG A 464 19.52 6.09 -21.64
C ARG A 464 18.56 7.01 -20.90
N SER A 465 17.88 7.87 -21.64
CA SER A 465 16.82 8.69 -21.05
C SER A 465 15.47 7.97 -21.14
N MET A 466 14.82 7.81 -20.00
CA MET A 466 13.36 7.68 -19.99
C MET A 466 12.80 9.03 -20.44
N SER A 467 11.86 9.06 -21.39
CA SER A 467 11.40 10.36 -21.90
C SER A 467 10.87 11.17 -20.73
N SER A 468 11.27 12.44 -20.69
CA SER A 468 10.91 13.33 -19.59
C SER A 468 9.40 13.35 -19.44
N VAL A 469 8.94 13.28 -18.19
CA VAL A 469 7.54 13.52 -17.89
C VAL A 469 7.33 15.03 -17.92
N HIS A 470 6.37 15.49 -18.71
CA HIS A 470 6.01 16.89 -18.81
C HIS A 470 5.08 17.24 -17.66
N LEU A 471 5.60 17.93 -16.64
CA LEU A 471 4.78 18.48 -15.58
C LEU A 471 4.20 19.81 -16.02
N ARG A 472 2.88 19.95 -15.96
CA ARG A 472 2.21 21.23 -16.21
C ARG A 472 2.52 22.18 -15.06
N LEU A 473 3.06 23.37 -15.33
CA LEU A 473 3.08 24.43 -14.32
C LEU A 473 1.63 24.80 -13.97
N GLN A 474 1.31 24.89 -12.68
CA GLN A 474 0.11 25.58 -12.24
C GLN A 474 0.27 27.05 -12.67
N HIS A 475 -0.53 27.50 -13.64
CA HIS A 475 -0.63 28.92 -13.97
C HIS A 475 -1.11 29.66 -12.72
N THR A 476 -0.28 30.56 -12.21
CA THR A 476 -0.75 31.63 -11.32
C THR A 476 -1.83 32.40 -12.06
N ALA A 477 -2.98 32.62 -11.42
CA ALA A 477 -4.19 33.23 -11.98
C ALA A 477 -4.05 34.73 -12.33
N GLN A 478 -2.87 35.18 -12.79
CA GLN A 478 -2.57 36.59 -13.03
C GLN A 478 -2.31 36.92 -14.51
N GLU A 479 -2.27 35.93 -15.41
CA GLU A 479 -2.04 36.17 -16.85
C GLU A 479 -3.32 36.23 -17.70
N ASP A 480 -4.49 35.85 -17.16
CA ASP A 480 -5.77 35.85 -17.90
C ASP A 480 -6.44 37.24 -17.98
N GLU A 481 -5.93 38.28 -17.29
CA GLU A 481 -6.51 39.63 -17.36
C GLU A 481 -5.85 40.58 -18.37
N MET A 482 -4.75 40.21 -19.03
CA MET A 482 -4.06 41.09 -20.00
C MET A 482 -4.20 40.69 -21.48
N MET A 483 -4.93 39.61 -21.80
CA MET A 483 -5.15 39.18 -23.20
C MET A 483 -6.59 39.48 -23.66
N ALA A 484 -7.02 40.73 -23.52
CA ALA A 484 -8.30 41.17 -24.08
C ALA A 484 -8.31 42.64 -24.54
N VAL A 485 -7.31 43.11 -25.31
CA VAL A 485 -7.48 44.35 -26.11
C VAL A 485 -6.73 44.29 -27.46
N GLN A 486 -7.53 44.15 -28.54
CA GLN A 486 -7.43 44.70 -29.91
C GLN A 486 -6.23 44.39 -30.87
N GLN A 487 -6.58 43.59 -31.90
CA GLN A 487 -6.42 43.75 -33.36
C GLN A 487 -5.31 44.64 -33.99
N SER A 488 -4.39 44.04 -34.77
CA SER A 488 -4.23 44.19 -36.25
C SER A 488 -2.90 43.56 -36.75
N PRO A 489 -2.75 43.18 -38.05
CA PRO A 489 -1.65 42.31 -38.50
C PRO A 489 -0.53 43.08 -39.22
N SER A 490 0.72 42.80 -38.87
CA SER A 490 1.88 43.06 -39.73
C SER A 490 2.97 42.00 -39.50
N PRO A 491 3.64 41.50 -40.55
CA PRO A 491 4.56 40.38 -40.44
C PRO A 491 5.97 40.90 -40.18
N ASP A 492 6.57 40.54 -39.05
CA ASP A 492 8.02 40.61 -38.96
C ASP A 492 8.58 39.48 -38.11
N HIS A 493 9.59 38.83 -38.68
CA HIS A 493 10.25 37.64 -38.14
C HIS A 493 11.08 37.99 -36.90
N GLY A 494 10.67 37.47 -35.75
CA GLY A 494 11.51 37.41 -34.56
C GLY A 494 11.22 36.10 -33.82
N ASN A 495 12.24 35.22 -33.72
CA ASN A 495 12.20 33.97 -32.96
C ASN A 495 11.92 34.24 -31.46
N LEU A 496 10.65 34.42 -31.10
CA LEU A 496 10.18 34.26 -29.73
C LEU A 496 10.07 32.76 -29.49
N ARG A 497 11.09 32.19 -28.84
CA ARG A 497 10.96 30.88 -28.18
C ARG A 497 9.84 31.01 -27.16
N THR A 498 8.63 30.60 -27.54
CA THR A 498 7.54 30.29 -26.61
C THR A 498 8.10 29.32 -25.57
N ALA A 499 8.30 29.81 -24.34
CA ALA A 499 8.69 28.97 -23.23
C ALA A 499 7.62 27.88 -23.07
N SER A 500 8.02 26.62 -23.19
CA SER A 500 7.11 25.49 -22.99
C SER A 500 6.56 25.55 -21.55
N PRO A 501 5.24 25.50 -21.31
CA PRO A 501 4.64 25.57 -19.97
C PRO A 501 4.86 24.27 -19.15
N TYR A 502 5.81 23.44 -19.58
CA TYR A 502 6.08 22.12 -19.05
C TYR A 502 7.51 22.02 -18.53
N ILE A 503 7.67 21.60 -17.28
CA ILE A 503 8.97 21.23 -16.74
C ILE A 503 9.31 19.82 -17.22
N THR A 504 10.46 19.67 -17.88
CA THR A 504 11.04 18.37 -18.20
C THR A 504 11.87 17.88 -17.03
N MET A 505 11.50 16.75 -16.44
CA MET A 505 12.29 16.10 -15.39
C MET A 505 12.63 14.66 -15.74
N SER A 506 13.72 14.18 -15.13
CA SER A 506 14.11 12.77 -15.20
C SER A 506 13.07 11.90 -14.47
N ALA A 507 12.99 10.62 -14.82
CA ALA A 507 12.03 9.72 -14.17
C ALA A 507 12.39 9.49 -12.70
N THR A 508 13.69 9.46 -12.38
CA THR A 508 14.18 9.35 -11.01
C THR A 508 13.80 10.58 -10.19
N ASP A 509 14.01 11.78 -10.72
CA ASP A 509 13.68 13.02 -10.01
C ASP A 509 12.18 13.21 -9.87
N HIS A 510 11.39 12.81 -10.88
CA HIS A 510 9.93 12.78 -10.76
C HIS A 510 9.47 11.85 -9.65
N ALA A 511 10.03 10.63 -9.60
CA ALA A 511 9.73 9.69 -8.53
C ALA A 511 10.11 10.24 -7.15
N ARG A 512 11.30 10.87 -7.00
CA ARG A 512 11.72 11.52 -5.74
C ARG A 512 10.78 12.66 -5.33
N LEU A 513 10.33 13.47 -6.28
CA LEU A 513 9.37 14.55 -6.03
C LEU A 513 8.03 14.00 -5.52
N LEU A 514 7.46 13.02 -6.22
CA LEU A 514 6.19 12.38 -5.82
C LEU A 514 6.32 11.72 -4.44
N LEU A 515 7.42 11.01 -4.17
CA LEU A 515 7.69 10.39 -2.87
C LEU A 515 7.90 11.42 -1.76
N THR A 516 8.48 12.59 -2.07
CA THR A 516 8.60 13.68 -1.10
C THR A 516 7.24 14.24 -0.72
N LYS A 517 6.34 14.43 -1.69
CA LYS A 517 4.96 14.87 -1.44
C LYS A 517 4.19 13.86 -0.57
N MET A 518 4.34 12.56 -0.84
CA MET A 518 3.77 11.48 0.00
C MET A 518 4.44 11.37 1.39
N GLY A 519 5.70 11.76 1.49
CA GLY A 519 6.55 11.56 2.68
C GLY A 519 6.09 12.29 3.93
N SER A 520 5.30 13.35 3.78
CA SER A 520 4.61 14.01 4.90
C SER A 520 3.72 13.00 5.65
N ALA A 521 2.83 12.33 4.93
CA ALA A 521 1.82 11.43 5.51
C ALA A 521 2.23 9.95 5.58
N HIS A 522 3.30 9.53 4.90
CA HIS A 522 3.62 8.13 4.70
C HIS A 522 5.10 7.79 4.97
N PRO A 523 5.44 7.11 6.09
CA PRO A 523 6.83 6.76 6.41
C PRO A 523 7.53 5.94 5.32
N ALA A 524 6.81 4.99 4.70
CA ALA A 524 7.37 4.21 3.60
C ALA A 524 7.80 5.08 2.40
N ALA A 525 7.16 6.23 2.15
CA ALA A 525 7.57 7.14 1.08
C ALA A 525 8.89 7.85 1.39
N ASN A 526 9.12 8.24 2.65
CA ASN A 526 10.42 8.77 3.09
C ASN A 526 11.53 7.74 2.93
N ILE A 527 11.26 6.48 3.29
CA ILE A 527 12.24 5.40 3.17
C ILE A 527 12.51 5.08 1.70
N ALA A 528 11.47 5.04 0.86
CA ALA A 528 11.57 4.86 -0.59
C ALA A 528 12.39 5.96 -1.26
N ARG A 529 12.15 7.22 -0.90
CA ARG A 529 12.89 8.38 -1.43
C ARG A 529 14.39 8.22 -1.21
N ASN A 530 14.79 7.73 -0.04
CA ASN A 530 16.20 7.51 0.29
C ASN A 530 16.83 6.34 -0.48
N GLN A 531 16.04 5.51 -1.17
CA GLN A 531 16.56 4.44 -2.04
C GLN A 531 16.88 4.93 -3.46
N LEU A 532 16.31 6.05 -3.91
CA LEU A 532 16.55 6.66 -5.22
C LEU A 532 17.68 7.68 -5.13
#